data_AF-A0A847CHL2-F1
#
_entry.id   AF-A0A847CHL2-F1
#
_cell.length_a   1.000
_cell.length_b   1.000
_cell.length_c   1.000
_cell.angle_alpha   90.00
_cell.angle_beta   90.00
_cell.angle_gamma   90.00
#
_symmetry.space_group_name_H-M   'P 1'
#
loop_
_entity.id
_entity.type
_entity.pdbx_description
1 polymer ?
#
loop_
_entity_poly.entity_id
_entity_poly.type
_entity_poly.pdbx_seq_one_letter_code
_entity_poly.pdbx_strand_id
1 'polypeptide(L)' 'MEKIDATKKQIPLRLSSSLYDSIAAWATDDFRSVNGQIEYLLTECVRQRKKNGKYVPENINSNLEN' A
#
# COMPACT_ATOMS: atom_id res chain seq x y z
N MET A 1 -24.67 -1.18 6.75
CA MET A 1 -23.37 -1.82 6.92
C MET A 1 -22.90 -2.23 5.53
N GLU A 2 -21.95 -1.49 4.96
CA GLU A 2 -21.36 -1.84 3.66
C GLU A 2 -20.79 -3.27 3.78
N LYS A 3 -21.11 -4.16 2.84
CA LYS A 3 -20.58 -5.53 2.84
C LYS A 3 -19.06 -5.42 2.74
N ILE A 4 -18.36 -5.60 3.86
CA ILE A 4 -16.96 -5.99 3.82
C ILE A 4 -17.01 -7.41 3.27
N ASP A 5 -16.81 -7.55 1.96
CA ASP A 5 -16.66 -8.87 1.33
C ASP A 5 -15.57 -9.63 2.10
N ALA A 6 -15.99 -10.58 2.93
CA ALA A 6 -15.08 -11.41 3.73
C ALA A 6 -14.16 -12.27 2.85
N THR A 7 -14.44 -12.33 1.55
CA THR A 7 -13.64 -12.98 0.52
C THR A 7 -12.55 -12.03 -0.01
N LYS A 8 -11.40 -12.00 0.67
CA LYS A 8 -10.18 -11.41 0.11
C LYS A 8 -9.75 -12.20 -1.14
N LYS A 9 -9.58 -11.50 -2.27
CA LYS A 9 -9.02 -12.11 -3.49
C LYS A 9 -7.51 -12.27 -3.34
N GLN A 10 -7.00 -13.48 -3.57
CA GLN A 10 -5.57 -13.75 -3.62
C GLN A 10 -5.05 -13.47 -5.03
N ILE A 11 -4.07 -12.57 -5.15
CA ILE A 11 -3.45 -12.20 -6.41
C ILE A 11 -1.94 -12.47 -6.29
N PRO A 12 -1.35 -13.36 -7.10
CA PRO A 12 0.10 -13.55 -7.11
C PRO A 12 0.77 -12.29 -7.65
N LEU A 13 1.62 -11.67 -6.84
CA LEU A 13 2.36 -10.46 -7.21
C LEU A 13 3.81 -10.82 -7.51
N ARG A 14 4.34 -10.30 -8.63
CA ARG A 14 5.76 -10.42 -8.96
C ARG A 14 6.44 -9.09 -8.64
N LEU A 15 7.40 -9.12 -7.72
CA LEU A 15 8.16 -7.96 -7.29
C LEU A 15 9.66 -8.23 -7.50
N SER A 16 10.44 -7.19 -7.74
CA SER A 16 11.90 -7.29 -7.55
C SER A 16 12.20 -7.47 -6.06
N SER A 17 13.32 -8.13 -5.74
CA SER A 17 13.75 -8.29 -4.34
C SER A 17 13.88 -6.93 -3.64
N SER A 18 14.52 -5.96 -4.30
CA SER A 18 14.72 -4.61 -3.76
C SER A 18 13.42 -3.91 -3.36
N LEU A 19 12.36 -4.08 -4.15
CA LEU A 19 11.07 -3.48 -3.86
C LEU A 19 10.38 -4.20 -2.69
N TYR A 20 10.47 -5.53 -2.64
CA TYR A 20 9.97 -6.30 -1.51
C TYR A 20 10.66 -5.88 -0.21
N ASP A 21 11.98 -5.77 -0.21
CA ASP A 21 12.78 -5.40 0.97
C ASP A 21 12.41 -4.00 1.48
N SER A 22 12.20 -3.05 0.55
CA SER A 22 11.76 -1.69 0.88
C SER A 22 10.36 -1.67 1.52
N ILE A 23 9.42 -2.46 0.98
CA ILE A 23 8.06 -2.58 1.54
C ILE A 23 8.10 -3.28 2.91
N ALA A 24 8.96 -4.28 3.08
CA ALA A 24 9.10 -5.03 4.33
C ALA A 24 9.71 -4.18 5.45
N ALA A 25 10.71 -3.36 5.14
CA ALA A 25 11.27 -2.39 6.08
C ALA A 25 10.20 -1.40 6.54
N TRP A 26 9.48 -0.78 5.60
CA TRP A 26 8.40 0.15 5.95
C TRP A 26 7.27 -0.51 6.75
N ALA A 27 6.85 -1.73 6.39
CA ALA A 27 5.88 -2.47 7.17
C ALA A 27 6.35 -2.70 8.61
N THR A 28 7.65 -2.95 8.81
CA THR A 28 8.26 -3.11 10.14
C THR A 28 8.21 -1.82 10.94
N ASP A 29 8.58 -0.69 10.34
CA ASP A 29 8.56 0.63 10.98
C ASP A 29 7.15 1.04 11.44
N ASP A 30 6.12 0.68 10.66
CA ASP A 30 4.72 0.96 10.95
C ASP A 30 4.03 -0.14 11.80
N PHE A 31 4.77 -1.16 12.26
CA PHE A 31 4.27 -2.33 13.02
C PHE A 31 3.13 -3.08 12.30
N ARG A 32 3.26 -3.30 10.99
CA ARG A 32 2.32 -4.02 10.12
C ARG A 32 2.94 -5.26 9.49
N SER A 33 2.09 -6.17 9.02
CA SER A 33 2.54 -7.22 8.10
C SER A 33 2.82 -6.65 6.70
N VAL A 34 3.69 -7.32 5.94
CA VAL A 34 3.96 -6.96 4.54
C VAL A 34 2.67 -6.92 3.70
N ASN A 35 1.79 -7.91 3.86
CA ASN A 35 0.50 -7.93 3.16
C ASN A 35 -0.40 -6.76 3.59
N GLY A 36 -0.41 -6.41 4.88
CA GLY A 36 -1.15 -5.25 5.37
C GLY A 36 -0.61 -3.93 4.81
N GLN A 37 0.71 -3.82 4.63
CA GLN A 37 1.32 -2.65 4.02
C GLN A 37 0.98 -2.53 2.52
N ILE A 38 1.01 -3.64 1.79
CA ILE A 38 0.58 -3.68 0.39
C ILE A 38 -0.90 -3.29 0.27
N GLU A 39 -1.77 -3.84 1.13
CA GLU A 39 -3.20 -3.51 1.15
C GLU A 39 -3.44 -2.02 1.42
N TYR A 40 -2.71 -1.43 2.38
CA TYR A 40 -2.76 0.00 2.67
C TYR A 40 -2.35 0.85 1.46
N LEU A 41 -1.20 0.54 0.86
CA LEU A 41 -0.69 1.28 -0.31
C LEU A 41 -1.67 1.25 -1.48
N LEU A 42 -2.20 0.07 -1.81
CA LEU A 42 -3.17 -0.07 -2.89
C LEU A 42 -4.48 0.67 -2.60
N THR A 43 -4.95 0.62 -1.35
CA THR A 43 -6.15 1.34 -0.90
C THR A 43 -5.96 2.84 -1.05
N GLU A 44 -4.81 3.36 -0.62
CA GLU A 44 -4.50 4.78 -0.71
C GLU A 44 -4.39 5.26 -2.17
N CYS A 45 -3.72 4.49 -3.03
CA CYS A 45 -3.64 4.80 -4.46
C CYS A 45 -5.03 4.86 -5.12
N VAL A 46 -5.92 3.92 -4.82
CA VAL A 46 -7.29 3.91 -5.35
C VAL A 46 -8.13 5.06 -4.79
N ARG A 47 -8.05 5.31 -3.47
CA ARG A 47 -8.76 6.40 -2.78
C ARG A 47 -8.42 7.75 -3.40
N GLN A 48 -7.15 7.96 -3.71
CA GLN A 48 -6.70 9.22 -4.29
C GLN A 48 -7.06 9.37 -5.75
N ARG A 49 -6.93 8.30 -6.54
CA ARG A 49 -7.41 8.31 -7.92
C ARG A 49 -8.88 8.70 -7.99
N LYS A 50 -9.71 8.23 -7.05
CA LYS A 50 -11.11 8.66 -6.92
C LYS A 50 -11.26 10.12 -6.50
N LYS A 51 -10.37 10.66 -5.67
CA LYS A 51 -10.42 12.04 -5.17
C LYS A 51 -9.98 13.08 -6.20
N ASN A 52 -8.85 12.87 -6.87
CA ASN A 52 -8.19 13.89 -7.70
C ASN A 52 -7.69 13.36 -9.06
N GLY A 53 -7.97 12.11 -9.40
CA GLY A 53 -7.52 11.49 -10.65
C GLY A 53 -6.03 11.10 -10.68
N LYS A 54 -5.25 11.39 -9.63
CA LYS A 54 -3.82 11.08 -9.56
C LYS A 54 -3.58 9.69 -8.95
N TYR A 55 -2.45 9.08 -9.29
CA TYR A 55 -2.09 7.72 -8.86
C TYR A 55 -1.20 7.69 -7.60
N VAL A 56 -0.66 8.83 -7.19
CA VAL A 56 0.30 8.96 -6.08
C VAL A 56 -0.08 10.15 -5.20
N PRO A 57 -0.04 10.01 -3.87
CA PRO A 57 -0.30 11.12 -2.95
C PRO A 57 0.83 12.11 -2.96
N GLU A 58 0.45 13.38 -2.93
CA GLU A 58 1.36 14.50 -2.75
C GLU A 58 2.14 14.38 -1.43
N ASN A 59 1.61 13.63 -0.45
CA ASN A 59 2.19 13.43 0.88
C ASN A 59 2.88 12.07 1.12
N ILE A 60 3.10 11.21 0.12
CA ILE A 60 3.90 9.97 0.35
C ILE A 60 5.40 10.27 0.46
N ASN A 61 5.87 11.33 -0.21
CA ASN A 61 7.30 11.65 -0.26
C ASN A 61 7.82 12.40 0.97
N SER A 62 6.96 12.81 1.91
CA SER A 62 7.39 13.57 3.09
C SER A 62 8.19 12.75 4.12
N ASN A 63 8.24 11.42 3.97
CA ASN A 63 9.04 10.52 4.82
C ASN A 63 10.33 10.03 4.15
N LEU A 64 10.67 10.50 2.94
CA LEU A 64 11.90 10.15 2.22
C LEU A 64 12.99 11.23 2.31
N GLU A 65 12.71 12.33 3.00
CA GLU A 65 13.68 13.39 3.31
C GLU A 65 13.93 13.41 4.83
N ASN A 66 14.78 12.50 5.32
CA ASN A 66 15.62 12.66 6.52
C ASN A 66 16.73 11.59 6.51
#